data_AF-A0A146KI98-F1
#
_entry.id   AF-A0A146KI98-F1
#
_cell.length_a   1.000
_cell.length_b   1.000
_cell.length_c   1.000
_cell.angle_alpha   90.00
_cell.angle_beta   90.00
_cell.angle_gamma   90.00
#
_symmetry.space_group_name_H-M   'P 1'
#
loop_
_entity.id
_entity.type
_entity.pdbx_description
1 polymer ?
#
loop_
_entity_poly.entity_id
_entity_poly.type
_entity_poly.pdbx_seq_one_letter_code
_entity_poly.pdbx_strand_id
1 'polypeptide(L)' 'ESSIIDMNRQLGGDQLHYEPKVGDEYVYELDFESFVGEKPWRNCKTREEISQYFNYGFDEITFRLYQKYLRQQKQDS' A
#
# COMPACT_ATOMS: atom_id res chain seq x y z
N GLU A 1 -20.49 14.06 14.60
CA GLU A 1 -20.01 13.89 13.22
C GLU A 1 -18.77 14.74 13.04
N SER A 2 -17.59 14.19 13.30
CA SER A 2 -16.33 14.89 13.08
C SER A 2 -15.82 14.53 11.69
N SER A 3 -16.04 15.46 10.78
CA SER A 3 -15.72 15.35 9.36
C SER A 3 -14.21 15.36 9.14
N ILE A 4 -13.72 14.42 8.34
CA ILE A 4 -12.35 14.23 7.84
C ILE A 4 -11.75 15.50 7.17
N ILE A 5 -12.57 16.53 6.96
CA ILE A 5 -12.22 17.74 6.22
C ILE A 5 -11.36 18.73 7.05
N ASP A 6 -11.40 18.69 8.39
CA ASP A 6 -10.71 19.71 9.22
C ASP A 6 -9.21 19.48 9.46
N MET A 7 -8.64 18.32 9.09
CA MET A 7 -7.20 18.08 9.29
C MET A 7 -6.28 18.72 8.23
N ASN A 8 -6.83 19.15 7.08
CA ASN A 8 -6.01 19.67 5.99
C ASN A 8 -5.58 21.14 6.13
N ARG A 9 -6.01 21.85 7.19
CA ARG A 9 -5.78 23.30 7.31
C ARG A 9 -4.61 23.72 8.21
N GLN A 10 -3.93 22.80 8.89
CA GLN A 10 -2.92 23.16 9.90
C GLN A 10 -1.46 22.81 9.58
N LEU A 11 -1.16 22.16 8.46
CA LEU A 11 0.21 21.75 8.19
C LEU A 11 0.79 22.59 7.05
N GLY A 12 1.46 23.67 7.45
CA GLY A 12 2.32 24.44 6.58
C GLY A 12 3.48 23.59 6.08
N GLY A 13 3.78 23.74 4.79
CA GLY A 13 5.15 23.75 4.28
C GLY A 13 5.88 22.43 4.06
N ASP A 14 5.56 21.35 4.78
CA ASP A 14 6.22 20.06 4.57
C ASP A 14 5.26 19.06 3.92
N GLN A 15 5.68 18.58 2.76
CA GLN A 15 5.00 17.54 2.00
C GLN A 15 4.85 16.32 2.90
N LEU A 16 3.67 16.13 3.51
CA LEU A 16 3.34 14.94 4.28
C LEU A 16 3.34 13.77 3.31
N HIS A 17 4.49 13.11 3.18
CA HIS A 17 4.59 11.82 2.52
C HIS A 17 3.80 10.84 3.37
N TYR A 18 2.55 10.61 2.97
CA TYR A 18 1.74 9.57 3.58
C TYR A 18 2.40 8.22 3.27
N GLU A 19 2.94 7.57 4.29
CA GLU A 19 3.45 6.21 4.18
C GLU A 19 2.40 5.23 4.72
N PRO A 20 1.86 4.33 3.88
CA PRO A 20 0.85 3.38 4.32
C PRO A 20 1.45 2.35 5.29
N LYS A 21 0.87 2.23 6.49
CA LYS A 21 1.26 1.27 7.54
C LYS A 21 0.08 0.42 8.00
N VAL A 22 0.36 -0.82 8.38
CA VAL A 22 -0.57 -1.72 9.09
C VAL A 22 0.10 -2.09 10.40
N GLY A 23 -0.41 -1.55 11.52
CA GLY A 23 0.33 -1.57 12.78
C GLY A 23 1.63 -0.79 12.66
N ASP A 24 2.74 -1.41 13.02
CA ASP A 24 4.09 -0.81 12.94
C ASP A 24 4.82 -1.11 11.62
N GLU A 25 4.26 -1.96 10.75
CA GLU A 25 4.88 -2.38 9.50
C GLU A 25 4.38 -1.55 8.32
N TYR A 26 5.30 -1.21 7.41
CA TYR A 26 4.95 -0.60 6.14
C TYR A 26 4.21 -1.59 5.24
N VAL A 27 3.17 -1.13 4.54
CA VAL A 27 2.39 -2.00 3.64
C VAL A 27 3.27 -2.65 2.55
N TYR A 28 4.33 -1.95 2.12
CA TYR A 28 5.29 -2.48 1.17
C TYR A 28 6.36 -3.41 1.79
N GLU A 29 6.39 -3.56 3.11
CA GLU A 29 7.26 -4.51 3.80
C GLU A 29 6.53 -5.80 4.16
N LEU A 30 5.19 -5.79 4.19
CA LEU A 30 4.35 -6.95 4.48
C LEU A 30 4.76 -8.18 3.65
N ASP A 31 4.95 -9.30 4.34
CA ASP A 31 5.19 -10.58 3.69
C ASP A 31 3.87 -11.23 3.26
N PHE A 32 3.50 -11.03 1.99
CA PHE A 32 2.31 -11.65 1.40
C PHE A 32 2.32 -13.17 1.47
N GLU A 33 3.48 -13.84 1.52
CA GLU A 33 3.53 -15.30 1.60
C GLU A 33 3.30 -15.83 3.01
N SER A 34 3.55 -15.01 4.03
CA SER A 34 3.27 -15.37 5.43
C SER A 34 1.80 -15.37 5.80
N PHE A 35 0.92 -14.73 5.00
CA PHE A 35 -0.51 -14.82 5.20
C PHE A 35 -0.97 -16.25 4.91
N VAL A 36 -1.11 -17.04 5.99
CA VAL A 36 -1.63 -18.41 5.94
C VAL A 36 -3.12 -18.35 5.60
N GLY A 37 -3.43 -18.34 4.31
CA GLY A 37 -4.80 -18.26 3.81
C GLY A 37 -4.89 -18.19 2.29
N GLU A 38 -6.08 -18.47 1.77
CA GLU A 38 -6.37 -18.23 0.36
C GLU A 38 -6.28 -16.72 0.07
N LYS A 39 -5.63 -16.37 -1.02
CA LYS A 39 -5.45 -14.98 -1.46
C LYS A 39 -6.59 -14.64 -2.43
N PRO A 40 -7.69 -14.01 -1.98
CA PRO A 40 -8.91 -13.89 -2.78
C PRO A 40 -8.71 -13.12 -4.09
N TRP A 41 -7.76 -12.19 -4.13
CA TRP A 41 -7.40 -11.45 -5.34
C TRP A 41 -6.84 -12.32 -6.48
N ARG A 42 -6.35 -13.54 -6.18
CA ARG A 42 -5.88 -14.48 -7.22
C ARG A 42 -7.02 -15.10 -8.02
N ASN A 43 -8.26 -15.02 -7.51
CA ASN A 43 -9.46 -15.52 -8.17
C ASN A 43 -10.20 -14.41 -8.96
N CYS A 44 -9.70 -13.17 -8.94
CA CYS A 44 -10.27 -12.07 -9.72
C CYS A 44 -10.08 -12.31 -11.22
N LYS A 45 -11.11 -12.00 -12.01
CA LYS A 45 -11.12 -12.15 -13.48
C LYS A 45 -11.10 -10.81 -14.21
N THR A 46 -11.41 -9.73 -13.51
CA THR A 46 -11.54 -8.39 -14.06
C THR A 46 -10.64 -7.39 -13.34
N ARG A 47 -10.35 -6.27 -14.00
CA ARG A 47 -9.54 -5.18 -13.42
C ARG A 47 -10.27 -4.52 -12.26
N GLU A 48 -11.59 -4.43 -12.34
CA GLU A 48 -12.48 -3.86 -11.33
C GLU A 48 -12.44 -4.67 -10.03
N GLU A 49 -12.44 -6.00 -10.13
CA GLU A 49 -12.30 -6.91 -8.98
C GLU A 49 -10.92 -6.80 -8.32
N ILE A 50 -9.84 -6.76 -9.11
CA ILE A 50 -8.47 -6.58 -8.59
C ILE A 50 -8.33 -5.23 -7.87
N SER A 51 -8.99 -4.19 -8.38
CA SER A 51 -8.92 -2.83 -7.81
C SER A 51 -9.57 -2.70 -6.43
N GLN A 52 -10.31 -3.72 -5.97
CA GLN A 52 -10.78 -3.79 -4.57
C GLN A 52 -9.64 -4.14 -3.59
N TYR A 53 -8.55 -4.74 -4.08
CA TYR A 53 -7.41 -5.17 -3.28
C TYR A 53 -6.16 -4.32 -3.53
N PHE A 54 -5.96 -3.88 -4.78
CA PHE A 54 -4.79 -3.12 -5.20
C PHE A 54 -5.18 -1.78 -5.82
N ASN A 55 -4.71 -0.69 -5.23
CA ASN A 55 -4.90 0.67 -5.75
C ASN A 55 -3.86 1.04 -6.82
N TYR A 56 -4.05 2.19 -7.48
CA TYR A 56 -3.06 2.81 -8.38
C TYR A 56 -2.65 1.98 -9.60
N GLY A 57 -3.52 1.12 -10.10
CA GLY A 57 -3.17 0.27 -11.23
C GLY A 57 -2.35 -0.96 -10.83
N PHE A 58 -2.03 -1.15 -9.54
CA PHE A 58 -1.29 -2.32 -9.10
C PHE A 58 -2.10 -3.61 -9.21
N ASP A 59 -1.35 -4.70 -9.23
CA ASP A 59 -1.74 -6.08 -9.03
C ASP A 59 -0.66 -6.76 -8.14
N GLU A 60 -0.81 -8.05 -7.86
CA GLU A 60 0.14 -8.77 -7.01
C GLU A 60 1.60 -8.71 -7.53
N ILE A 61 1.80 -8.76 -8.85
CA ILE A 61 3.15 -8.80 -9.44
C ILE A 61 3.80 -7.42 -9.36
N THR A 62 3.10 -6.40 -9.84
CA THR A 62 3.59 -5.02 -9.84
C THR A 62 3.79 -4.48 -8.43
N PHE A 63 2.93 -4.88 -7.47
CA PHE A 63 3.14 -4.56 -6.07
C PHE A 63 4.43 -5.18 -5.53
N ARG A 64 4.70 -6.47 -5.80
CA ARG A 64 5.96 -7.12 -5.37
C ARG A 64 7.20 -6.46 -5.97
N LEU A 65 7.14 -6.03 -7.23
CA LEU A 65 8.22 -5.28 -7.86
C LEU A 65 8.44 -3.95 -7.14
N TYR A 66 7.37 -3.25 -6.78
CA TYR A 66 7.45 -2.02 -5.98
C TYR A 66 8.04 -2.27 -4.59
N GLN A 67 7.66 -3.34 -3.91
CA GLN A 67 8.27 -3.74 -2.62
C GLN A 67 9.78 -3.96 -2.78
N LYS A 68 10.21 -4.68 -3.82
CA LYS A 68 11.63 -4.92 -4.10
C LYS A 68 12.39 -3.62 -4.35
N TYR A 69 11.81 -2.72 -5.14
CA TYR A 69 12.39 -1.41 -5.42
C TYR A 69 12.58 -0.57 -4.15
N LEU A 70 11.57 -0.49 -3.28
CA LEU A 70 11.69 0.26 -2.03
C LEU A 70 12.71 -0.35 -1.07
N ARG A 71 12.78 -1.68 -0.98
CA ARG A 71 13.80 -2.36 -0.17
C ARG A 71 15.22 -2.03 -0.65
N GLN A 72 15.44 -1.93 -1.96
CA GLN A 72 16.73 -1.52 -2.52
C GLN A 72 17.05 -0.07 -2.16
N GLN A 73 16.10 0.86 -2.32
CA GLN A 73 16.34 2.27 -1.96
C GLN A 73 16.69 2.46 -0.49
N LYS A 74 16.04 1.72 0.42
CA LYS A 74 16.35 1.77 1.86
C LYS A 74 17.70 1.16 2.22
N GLN A 75 18.22 0.21 1.43
CA GLN A 75 19.56 -0.36 1.65
C GLN A 75 20.67 0.55 1.13
N ASP A 76 20.37 1.33 0.10
CA ASP A 76 21.30 2.27 -0.52
C ASP A 76 21.31 3.68 0.13
N SER A 77 20.43 3.93 1.10
CA SER A 77 20.32 5.19 1.87
C SER A 77 20.98 5.09 3.25
#